data_AF-A0A2M7KRS0-F1
#
_entry.id   AF-A0A2M7KRS0-F1
#
_cell.length_a   1.000
_cell.length_b   1.000
_cell.length_c   1.000
_cell.angle_alpha   90.00
_cell.angle_beta   90.00
_cell.angle_gamma   90.00
#
_symmetry.space_group_name_H-M   'P 1'
#
loop_
_entity.id
_entity.type
_entity.pdbx_description
1 polymer ?
#
loop_
_entity_poly.entity_id
_entity_poly.type
_entity_poly.pdbx_seq_one_letter_code
_entity_poly.pdbx_strand_id
1 'polypeptide(L)'
;MFEQRRSALTVTLAERQAKLMEVLRKPDPGRAEVDRALDAVSEIQAALQRAVVDHLLALKSVLTADQQKALFDSLGRHLCGCAGPGMGAAGCQPEGAASHEEGQCPMSGRSGRAEGSQ
;
A
#
# COMPACT_ATOMS: atom_id res chain seq x y z
N MET A 1 -23.49 8.90 6.96
CA MET A 1 -23.14 9.43 5.61
C MET A 1 -21.85 8.84 5.06
N PHE A 2 -20.73 8.84 5.82
CA PHE A 2 -19.46 8.26 5.34
C PHE A 2 -19.58 6.81 4.86
N GLU A 3 -20.18 5.92 5.64
CA GLU A 3 -20.34 4.50 5.25
C GLU A 3 -21.12 4.30 3.94
N GLN A 4 -22.15 5.11 3.72
CA GLN A 4 -22.93 5.05 2.48
C GLN A 4 -22.09 5.52 1.28
N ARG A 5 -21.33 6.62 1.44
CA ARG A 5 -20.42 7.13 0.40
C ARG A 5 -19.31 6.10 0.11
N ARG A 6 -18.73 5.49 1.14
CA ARG A 6 -17.71 4.43 1.02
C ARG A 6 -18.26 3.22 0.27
N SER A 7 -19.44 2.73 0.67
CA SER A 7 -20.10 1.60 0.02
C SER A 7 -20.36 1.86 -1.46
N ALA A 8 -20.93 3.02 -1.80
CA ALA A 8 -21.17 3.41 -3.18
C ALA A 8 -19.88 3.44 -4.01
N LEU A 9 -18.81 4.05 -3.49
CA LEU A 9 -17.52 4.10 -4.16
C LEU A 9 -16.87 2.72 -4.34
N THR A 10 -17.02 1.81 -3.36
CA THR A 10 -16.52 0.42 -3.49
C THR A 10 -17.26 -0.35 -4.58
N VAL A 11 -18.59 -0.17 -4.69
CA VAL A 11 -19.38 -0.76 -5.78
C VAL A 11 -18.89 -0.23 -7.13
N THR A 12 -18.75 1.10 -7.25
CA THR A 12 -18.23 1.71 -8.49
C THR A 12 -16.81 1.23 -8.81
N LEU A 13 -15.94 1.07 -7.81
CA LEU A 13 -14.58 0.54 -8.02
C LEU A 13 -14.62 -0.87 -8.62
N ALA A 14 -15.46 -1.74 -8.07
CA ALA A 14 -15.62 -3.10 -8.58
C ALA A 14 -16.12 -3.11 -10.03
N GLU A 15 -17.08 -2.25 -10.38
CA GLU A 15 -17.55 -2.08 -11.76
C GLU A 15 -16.44 -1.59 -12.71
N ARG A 16 -15.60 -0.64 -12.28
CA ARG A 16 -14.48 -0.14 -13.10
C ARG A 16 -13.39 -1.19 -13.29
N GLN A 17 -13.09 -1.96 -12.25
CA GLN A 17 -12.15 -3.08 -12.35
C GLN A 17 -12.68 -4.18 -13.29
N ALA A 18 -13.98 -4.49 -13.24
CA ALA A 18 -14.60 -5.43 -14.18
C ALA A 18 -14.43 -4.95 -15.64
N LYS A 19 -14.68 -3.67 -15.92
CA LYS A 19 -14.48 -3.07 -17.25
C LYS A 19 -13.02 -3.10 -17.70
N LEU A 20 -12.07 -2.80 -16.82
CA LEU A 20 -10.65 -2.93 -17.13
C LEU A 20 -10.31 -4.38 -17.52
N MET A 21 -10.83 -5.37 -16.78
CA MET A 21 -10.63 -6.78 -17.11
C MET A 21 -11.28 -7.18 -18.44
N GLU A 22 -12.42 -6.61 -18.80
CA GLU A 22 -13.04 -6.80 -20.12
C GLU A 22 -12.15 -6.26 -21.25
N VAL A 23 -11.58 -5.06 -21.08
CA VAL A 23 -10.63 -4.50 -22.06
C VAL A 23 -9.43 -5.41 -22.21
N LEU A 24 -8.81 -5.84 -21.10
CA LEU A 24 -7.62 -6.69 -21.12
C LEU A 24 -7.86 -8.10 -21.68
N ARG A 25 -9.12 -8.58 -21.70
CA ARG A 25 -9.47 -9.89 -22.29
C ARG A 25 -9.60 -9.85 -23.81
N LYS A 26 -9.61 -8.67 -24.43
CA LYS A 26 -9.63 -8.56 -25.89
C LYS A 26 -8.35 -9.16 -26.47
N PRO A 27 -8.39 -9.75 -27.68
CA PRO A 27 -7.21 -10.36 -28.30
C PRO A 27 -6.10 -9.34 -28.64
N ASP A 28 -6.46 -8.08 -28.88
CA ASP A 28 -5.53 -6.98 -29.11
C ASP A 28 -6.10 -5.68 -28.49
N PRO A 29 -5.92 -5.45 -27.18
CA PRO A 29 -6.42 -4.26 -26.52
C PRO A 29 -5.54 -3.06 -26.86
N GLY A 30 -6.14 -2.03 -27.45
CA GLY A 30 -5.44 -0.79 -27.74
C GLY A 30 -4.94 -0.12 -26.46
N ARG A 31 -3.68 0.33 -26.46
CA ARG A 31 -3.04 0.96 -25.29
C ARG A 31 -3.87 2.12 -24.72
N ALA A 32 -4.41 2.98 -25.58
CA ALA A 32 -5.26 4.10 -25.18
C ALA A 32 -6.56 3.67 -24.49
N GLU A 33 -7.10 2.48 -24.82
CA GLU A 33 -8.30 1.96 -24.17
C GLU A 33 -7.97 1.44 -22.76
N VAL A 34 -6.84 0.75 -22.61
CA VAL A 34 -6.34 0.29 -21.31
C VAL A 34 -6.04 1.47 -20.40
N ASP A 35 -5.33 2.49 -20.90
CA ASP A 35 -4.97 3.67 -20.11
C ASP A 35 -6.23 4.39 -19.60
N ARG A 36 -7.25 4.58 -20.45
CA ARG A 36 -8.54 5.16 -20.01
C ARG A 36 -9.25 4.33 -18.94
N ALA A 37 -9.20 3.00 -19.04
CA ALA A 37 -9.80 2.13 -18.04
C ALA A 37 -9.05 2.20 -16.70
N LEU A 38 -7.71 2.32 -16.73
CA LEU A 38 -6.87 2.53 -15.56
C LEU A 38 -7.10 3.90 -14.91
N ASP A 39 -7.24 4.96 -15.71
CA ASP A 39 -7.56 6.30 -15.21
C ASP A 39 -8.88 6.29 -14.43
N ALA A 40 -9.92 5.64 -14.98
CA ALA A 40 -11.21 5.52 -14.32
C ALA A 40 -11.14 4.74 -12.99
N VAL A 41 -10.28 3.74 -12.88
CA VAL A 41 -10.03 3.03 -11.61
C VAL A 41 -9.32 3.95 -10.61
N SER A 42 -8.30 4.66 -11.07
CA SER A 42 -7.47 5.55 -10.26
C SER A 42 -8.29 6.70 -9.68
N GLU A 43 -9.20 7.28 -10.46
CA GLU A 43 -10.13 8.33 -10.00
C GLU A 43 -11.00 7.87 -8.82
N ILE A 44 -11.55 6.65 -8.88
CA ILE A 44 -12.39 6.11 -7.80
C ILE A 44 -11.56 5.77 -6.56
N GLN A 45 -10.36 5.23 -6.74
CA GLN A 45 -9.44 4.99 -5.61
C GLN A 45 -9.07 6.31 -4.92
N ALA A 46 -8.77 7.37 -5.68
CA ALA A 46 -8.52 8.69 -5.14
C ALA A 46 -9.75 9.24 -4.40
N ALA A 47 -10.96 9.03 -4.93
CA ALA A 47 -12.20 9.44 -4.28
C ALA A 47 -12.43 8.69 -2.95
N LEU A 48 -12.12 7.39 -2.87
CA LEU A 48 -12.17 6.60 -1.64
C LEU A 48 -11.19 7.13 -0.60
N GLN A 49 -9.93 7.35 -0.98
CA GLN A 49 -8.90 7.90 -0.09
C GLN A 49 -9.32 9.27 0.45
N ARG A 50 -9.82 10.16 -0.40
CA ARG A 50 -10.35 11.47 0.01
C ARG A 50 -11.50 11.32 0.99
N ALA A 51 -12.47 10.45 0.72
CA ALA A 51 -13.60 10.24 1.62
C ALA A 51 -13.15 9.75 3.02
N VAL A 52 -12.12 8.89 3.09
CA VAL A 52 -11.52 8.44 4.36
C VAL A 52 -10.87 9.61 5.08
N VAL A 53 -10.04 10.40 4.38
CA VAL A 53 -9.38 11.57 4.97
C VAL A 53 -10.40 12.60 5.48
N ASP A 54 -11.42 12.91 4.68
CA ASP A 54 -12.53 13.80 5.07
C ASP A 54 -13.18 13.32 6.36
N HIS A 55 -13.44 12.01 6.47
CA HIS A 55 -14.05 11.43 7.66
C HIS A 55 -13.13 11.50 8.88
N LEU A 56 -11.84 11.21 8.72
CA LEU A 56 -10.86 11.32 9.80
C LEU A 56 -10.73 12.76 10.31
N LEU A 57 -10.75 13.75 9.41
CA LEU A 57 -10.74 15.16 9.77
C LEU A 57 -12.02 15.57 10.53
N ALA A 58 -13.18 15.05 10.10
CA ALA A 58 -14.45 15.27 10.79
C ALA A 58 -14.50 14.61 12.18
N LEU A 59 -13.87 13.45 12.36
CA LEU A 59 -13.73 12.83 13.69
C LEU A 59 -12.80 13.65 14.58
N LYS A 60 -11.67 14.12 14.03
CA LYS A 60 -10.70 14.93 14.79
C LYS A 60 -11.33 16.16 15.45
N SER A 61 -12.31 16.81 14.80
CA SER A 61 -12.95 18.02 15.33
C SER A 61 -13.85 17.78 16.56
N VAL A 62 -14.28 16.54 16.81
CA VAL A 62 -15.16 16.19 17.93
C VAL A 62 -14.45 15.40 19.05
N LEU A 63 -13.20 14.99 18.82
CA LEU A 63 -12.41 14.21 19.78
C LEU A 63 -11.54 15.13 20.67
N THR A 64 -11.34 14.72 21.92
CA THR A 64 -10.35 15.34 22.81
C THR A 64 -8.93 15.06 22.33
N ALA A 65 -7.95 15.80 22.83
CA ALA A 65 -6.55 15.60 22.47
C ALA A 65 -6.07 14.16 22.73
N ASP A 66 -6.45 13.57 23.87
CA ASP A 66 -6.08 12.20 24.23
C ASP A 66 -6.75 11.17 23.30
N GLN A 67 -8.01 11.40 22.93
CA GLN A 67 -8.72 10.53 21.98
C GLN A 67 -8.16 10.64 20.56
N GLN A 68 -7.77 11.85 20.13
CA GLN A 68 -7.09 12.04 18.84
C GLN A 68 -5.76 11.28 18.81
N LYS A 69 -4.96 11.39 19.87
CA LYS A 69 -3.70 10.66 20.00
C LYS A 69 -3.92 9.15 19.88
N ALA A 70 -4.86 8.59 20.65
CA ALA A 70 -5.19 7.17 20.59
C ALA A 70 -5.68 6.73 19.20
N LEU A 71 -6.49 7.56 18.53
CA LEU A 71 -6.95 7.29 17.17
C LEU A 71 -5.79 7.23 16.17
N PHE A 72 -4.90 8.23 16.16
CA PHE A 72 -3.79 8.29 15.22
C PHE A 72 -2.71 7.24 15.50
N ASP A 73 -2.44 6.91 16.76
CA ASP A 73 -1.53 5.81 17.13
C ASP A 73 -2.06 4.46 16.62
N SER A 74 -3.38 4.24 16.71
CA SER A 74 -4.02 3.04 16.17
C SER A 74 -3.95 2.98 14.65
N LEU A 75 -4.29 4.07 13.96
CA LEU A 75 -4.20 4.17 12.50
C LEU A 75 -2.76 3.97 12.02
N GLY A 76 -1.77 4.54 12.71
CA GLY A 76 -0.36 4.38 12.39
C GLY A 76 0.07 2.92 12.39
N ARG A 77 -0.35 2.11 13.38
CA ARG A 77 -0.06 0.67 13.40
C ARG A 77 -0.70 -0.10 12.25
N HIS A 78 -1.92 0.27 11.87
CA HIS A 78 -2.64 -0.40 10.78
C HIS A 78 -2.15 0.02 9.39
N LEU A 79 -1.67 1.25 9.23
CA LEU A 79 -1.21 1.79 7.95
C LEU A 79 0.30 1.61 7.72
N CYS A 80 1.12 1.63 8.77
CA CYS A 80 2.58 1.42 8.72
C CYS A 80 2.99 -0.01 9.09
N GLY A 81 2.05 -0.95 9.19
CA GLY A 81 2.35 -2.36 9.40
C GLY A 81 3.17 -2.91 8.23
N CYS A 82 4.45 -3.20 8.48
CA CYS A 82 5.35 -3.98 7.63
C CYS A 82 4.79 -5.40 7.42
N ALA A 83 3.75 -5.56 6.62
CA ALA A 83 3.19 -6.86 6.23
C ALA A 83 2.26 -6.71 5.01
N GLY A 84 2.76 -6.14 3.91
CA GLY A 84 2.19 -6.42 2.61
C GLY A 84 2.73 -7.76 2.10
N PRO A 85 1.90 -8.69 1.58
CA PRO A 85 2.39 -9.85 0.83
C PRO A 85 2.86 -9.37 -0.55
N GLY A 86 4.00 -8.69 -0.57
CA GLY A 86 4.66 -8.18 -1.75
C GLY A 86 6.15 -8.26 -1.52
N MET A 87 6.73 -9.42 -1.91
CA MET A 87 8.16 -9.65 -2.19
C MET A 87 9.14 -8.76 -1.41
N GLY A 88 9.60 -9.23 -0.26
CA GLY A 88 10.73 -8.61 0.46
C GLY A 88 10.61 -8.71 1.97
N ALA A 89 10.66 -9.92 2.52
CA ALA A 89 10.88 -10.12 3.95
C ALA A 89 12.33 -9.75 4.27
N ALA A 90 12.57 -8.46 4.54
CA ALA A 90 13.79 -7.98 5.16
C ALA A 90 13.44 -7.01 6.30
N GLY A 91 13.32 -7.59 7.50
CA GLY A 91 13.73 -6.98 8.76
C GLY A 91 13.08 -5.66 9.19
N CYS A 92 11.88 -5.75 9.75
CA CYS A 92 11.44 -4.82 10.80
C CYS A 92 10.91 -5.63 11.98
N GLN A 93 11.83 -6.27 12.72
CA GLN A 93 11.53 -6.67 14.09
C GLN A 93 11.88 -5.48 14.99
N PRO A 94 10.97 -5.04 15.89
CA PRO A 94 11.37 -4.22 17.01
C PRO A 94 12.10 -5.14 18.00
N GLU A 95 13.43 -5.16 17.95
CA GLU A 95 14.25 -5.78 18.99
C GLU A 95 13.99 -5.05 20.32
N GLY A 96 13.24 -5.73 21.18
CA GLY A 96 13.23 -5.46 22.61
C GLY A 96 14.60 -5.79 23.19
N ALA A 97 15.05 -4.90 24.07
CA ALA A 97 16.29 -5.02 24.83
C ALA A 97 16.42 -6.39 25.53
N ALA A 98 17.48 -7.12 25.23
CA ALA A 98 18.17 -8.00 26.18
C ALA A 98 19.61 -8.21 25.72
N SER A 99 20.51 -8.06 26.68
CA SER A 99 21.96 -8.08 26.64
C SER A 99 22.62 -9.29 25.96
N HIS A 100 23.91 -9.12 25.66
CA HIS A 100 25.02 -10.09 25.58
C HIS A 100 25.65 -10.40 24.21
N GLU A 101 26.91 -9.94 24.13
CA GLU A 101 28.10 -10.57 23.57
C GLU A 101 28.40 -10.58 22.07
N GLU A 102 29.67 -10.26 21.82
CA GLU A 102 30.35 -10.01 20.57
C GLU A 102 30.36 -11.26 19.68
N GLY A 103 29.91 -11.11 18.43
CA GLY A 103 29.97 -12.17 17.42
C GLY A 103 30.28 -11.58 16.06
N GLN A 104 31.54 -11.69 15.64
CA GLN A 104 32.08 -11.30 14.33
C GLN A 104 31.13 -11.66 13.16
N CYS A 105 30.81 -10.68 12.30
CA CYS A 105 30.25 -10.93 10.98
C CYS A 105 31.39 -11.25 9.97
N PRO A 106 31.49 -12.48 9.41
CA PRO A 106 32.42 -12.74 8.33
C PRO A 106 31.87 -12.17 7.01
N MET A 107 32.51 -11.12 6.51
CA MET A 107 32.36 -10.66 5.13
C MET A 107 33.08 -11.64 4.19
N SER A 108 32.40 -12.69 3.77
CA SER A 108 32.89 -13.54 2.68
C SER A 108 32.64 -12.84 1.33
N GLY A 109 33.71 -12.23 0.82
CA GLY A 109 33.77 -11.65 -0.50
C GLY A 109 33.63 -12.69 -1.61
N ARG A 110 33.09 -12.25 -2.76
CA ARG A 110 33.24 -12.95 -4.03
C ARG A 110 33.92 -12.03 -5.03
N SER A 111 35.25 -12.13 -4.97
CA SER A 111 36.22 -11.73 -5.99
C SER A 111 35.86 -12.34 -7.36
N GLY A 112 36.11 -11.57 -8.42
CA GLY A 112 35.74 -11.90 -9.79
C GLY A 112 36.63 -12.91 -10.52
N ARG A 113 36.30 -13.08 -11.82
CA ARG A 113 37.07 -13.68 -12.93
C ARG A 113 36.17 -13.58 -14.18
N ALA A 114 36.63 -13.44 -15.42
CA ALA A 114 37.91 -13.07 -16.03
C ALA A 114 37.62 -12.85 -17.52
N GLU A 115 38.37 -11.95 -18.13
CA GLU A 115 38.56 -11.83 -19.58
C GLU A 115 39.33 -13.05 -20.14
N GLY A 116 39.15 -13.32 -21.44
CA GLY A 116 39.96 -14.25 -22.24
C GLY A 116 39.21 -14.64 -23.51
N SER A 117 39.37 -13.90 -24.62
CA SER A 117 40.33 -14.17 -25.71
C SER A 117 40.25 -15.58 -26.30
N GLN A 118 39.61 -15.66 -27.47
CA GLN A 118 40.18 -16.24 -28.69
C GLN A 118 39.43 -15.71 -29.91
#